data_AF-A0A1R1ICY1-F1
#
_entry.id   AF-A0A1R1ICY1-F1
#
_cell.length_a   1.000
_cell.length_b   1.000
_cell.length_c   1.000
_cell.angle_alpha   90.00
_cell.angle_beta   90.00
_cell.angle_gamma   90.00
#
_symmetry.space_group_name_H-M   'P 1'
#
loop_
_entity.id
_entity.type
_entity.pdbx_description
1 polymer ?
#
loop_
_entity_poly.entity_id
_entity_poly.type
_entity_poly.pdbx_seq_one_letter_code
_entity_poly.pdbx_strand_id
1 'polypeptide(L)'
;MLRILFETGMRSGELLSLYVGDVTYDDHGDPIVRIVDRRDDPNDPRINPPQVKTLERELPISHELYEKLQHYISAVRFYTPNARTHPLLFVNHRGGEYQGSPMTDKNFQLEVKRVVAVRPDRFKDIRRHGFRHNFNVHLTDKLDIYSAQGKPLSDKERLDIRKTLNGHKGDGSGDVYERNATRAKAMKAMSGFQGKQAAVLKEALTQAKQGKGIVDDDDI
;
A
#
# COMPACT_ATOMS: atom_id res chain seq x y z
N MET A 1 -1.65 -2.50 -14.23
CA MET A 1 -1.89 -3.41 -13.08
C MET A 1 -1.01 -3.10 -11.86
N LEU A 2 0.32 -3.14 -11.92
CA LEU A 2 1.13 -2.96 -10.69
C LEU A 2 1.03 -1.55 -10.08
N ARG A 3 0.97 -0.50 -10.90
CA ARG A 3 0.85 0.89 -10.44
C ARG A 3 -0.44 1.14 -9.63
N ILE A 4 -1.58 0.65 -10.12
CA ILE A 4 -2.86 0.77 -9.39
C ILE A 4 -2.83 0.01 -8.06
N LEU A 5 -2.22 -1.18 -8.00
CA LEU A 5 -2.04 -1.90 -6.74
C LEU A 5 -1.15 -1.13 -5.76
N PHE A 6 -0.09 -0.49 -6.27
CA PHE A 6 0.82 0.31 -5.48
C PHE A 6 0.13 1.54 -4.87
N GLU A 7 -0.68 2.27 -5.65
CA GLU A 7 -1.38 3.46 -5.15
C GLU A 7 -2.55 3.13 -4.22
N THR A 8 -3.29 2.05 -4.49
CA THR A 8 -4.57 1.80 -3.81
C THR A 8 -4.51 0.72 -2.73
N GLY A 9 -3.48 -0.15 -2.74
CA GLY A 9 -3.39 -1.28 -1.81
C GLY A 9 -4.52 -2.32 -1.93
N MET A 10 -5.31 -2.28 -3.02
CA MET A 10 -6.37 -3.24 -3.27
C MET A 10 -5.81 -4.67 -3.44
N ARG A 11 -6.63 -5.67 -3.13
CA ARG A 11 -6.32 -7.09 -3.31
C ARG A 11 -6.36 -7.45 -4.79
N SER A 12 -5.65 -8.52 -5.19
CA SER A 12 -5.67 -8.99 -6.57
C SER A 12 -7.08 -9.34 -7.05
N GLY A 13 -7.91 -9.92 -6.19
CA GLY A 13 -9.31 -10.20 -6.52
C GLY A 13 -10.10 -8.94 -6.86
N GLU A 14 -9.93 -7.85 -6.09
CA GLU A 14 -10.57 -6.56 -6.37
C GLU A 14 -10.09 -6.00 -7.72
N LEU A 15 -8.77 -5.99 -7.94
CA LEU A 15 -8.17 -5.52 -9.19
C LEU A 15 -8.74 -6.26 -10.41
N LEU A 16 -8.87 -7.57 -10.31
CA LEU A 16 -9.30 -8.44 -11.40
C LEU A 16 -10.81 -8.44 -11.62
N SER A 17 -11.58 -7.82 -10.73
CA SER A 17 -13.03 -7.64 -10.84
C SER A 17 -13.41 -6.20 -11.22
N LEU A 18 -12.43 -5.32 -11.45
CA LEU A 18 -12.68 -3.98 -11.96
C LEU A 18 -13.26 -4.01 -13.36
N TYR A 19 -14.26 -3.18 -13.59
CA TYR A 19 -14.81 -2.87 -14.89
C TYR A 19 -14.13 -1.64 -15.49
N VAL A 20 -14.23 -1.48 -16.80
CA VAL A 20 -13.77 -0.27 -17.48
C VAL A 20 -14.43 0.98 -16.89
N GLY A 21 -15.73 0.91 -16.57
CA GLY A 21 -16.49 2.01 -15.98
C GLY A 21 -16.19 2.31 -14.51
N ASP A 22 -15.39 1.50 -13.83
CA ASP A 22 -15.00 1.76 -12.44
C ASP A 22 -13.91 2.82 -12.32
N VAL A 23 -13.20 3.11 -13.42
CA VAL A 23 -12.17 4.16 -13.47
C VAL A 23 -12.87 5.47 -13.88
N THR A 24 -13.16 6.30 -12.88
CA THR A 24 -14.09 7.43 -13.01
C THR A 24 -13.65 8.59 -12.12
N TYR A 25 -14.52 9.59 -11.98
CA TYR A 25 -14.39 10.68 -11.02
C TYR A 25 -15.42 10.53 -9.89
N ASP A 26 -15.10 11.09 -8.73
CA ASP A 26 -16.05 11.32 -7.65
C ASP A 26 -16.93 12.55 -7.94
N ASP A 27 -17.83 12.87 -7.01
CA ASP A 27 -18.74 14.01 -7.10
C ASP A 27 -18.02 15.38 -7.06
N HIS A 28 -16.75 15.39 -6.67
CA HIS A 28 -15.90 16.58 -6.60
C HIS A 28 -15.01 16.76 -7.83
N GLY A 29 -15.01 15.80 -8.76
CA GLY A 29 -14.20 15.82 -9.97
C GLY A 29 -12.79 15.27 -9.77
N ASP A 30 -12.52 14.57 -8.67
CA ASP A 30 -11.24 13.93 -8.41
C ASP A 30 -11.25 12.47 -8.92
N PRO A 31 -10.16 11.99 -9.56
CA PRO A 31 -10.11 10.63 -10.09
C PRO A 31 -10.17 9.54 -9.00
N ILE A 32 -11.03 8.55 -9.23
CA ILE A 32 -11.23 7.41 -8.33
C ILE A 32 -11.29 6.08 -9.09
N VAL A 33 -11.15 4.99 -8.33
CA VAL A 33 -11.52 3.65 -8.75
C VAL A 33 -12.57 3.09 -7.81
N ARG A 34 -13.70 2.64 -8.35
CA ARG A 34 -14.78 2.01 -7.59
C ARG A 34 -14.52 0.51 -7.40
N ILE A 35 -14.47 0.06 -6.15
CA ILE A 35 -14.50 -1.35 -5.80
C ILE A 35 -15.94 -1.74 -5.53
N VAL A 36 -16.49 -2.59 -6.40
CA VAL A 36 -17.86 -3.11 -6.30
C VAL A 36 -17.81 -4.62 -6.09
N ASP A 37 -18.71 -5.13 -5.26
CA ASP A 37 -18.84 -6.55 -4.97
C ASP A 37 -19.63 -7.24 -6.09
N ARG A 38 -18.88 -7.81 -7.03
CA ARG A 38 -19.41 -8.51 -8.21
C ARG A 38 -19.45 -10.02 -8.01
N ARG A 39 -19.78 -10.49 -6.81
CA ARG A 39 -20.03 -11.92 -6.58
C ARG A 39 -21.16 -12.38 -7.50
N ASP A 40 -20.93 -13.49 -8.19
CA ASP A 40 -21.88 -14.14 -9.10
C ASP A 40 -22.31 -13.27 -10.29
N ASP A 41 -21.46 -12.33 -10.73
CA ASP A 41 -21.76 -11.45 -11.86
C ASP A 41 -21.86 -12.24 -13.19
N PRO A 42 -23.02 -12.22 -13.87
CA PRO A 42 -23.22 -12.96 -15.10
C PRO A 42 -22.38 -12.44 -16.28
N ASN A 43 -21.81 -11.23 -16.17
CA ASN A 43 -20.97 -10.64 -17.21
C ASN A 43 -19.48 -11.00 -17.05
N ASP A 44 -19.12 -11.77 -16.02
CA ASP A 44 -17.79 -12.36 -15.88
C ASP A 44 -17.76 -13.75 -16.53
N PRO A 45 -17.12 -13.92 -17.70
CA PRO A 45 -17.10 -15.22 -18.39
C PRO A 45 -16.13 -16.22 -17.77
N ARG A 46 -15.42 -15.88 -16.69
CA ARG A 46 -14.47 -16.79 -16.04
C ARG A 46 -15.24 -17.87 -15.27
N ILE A 47 -14.83 -19.14 -15.45
CA ILE A 47 -15.36 -20.28 -14.68
C ILE A 47 -15.17 -20.08 -13.16
N ASN A 48 -14.03 -19.50 -12.76
CA ASN A 48 -13.69 -19.23 -11.37
C ASN A 48 -13.41 -17.74 -11.20
N PRO A 49 -14.45 -16.90 -11.03
CA PRO A 49 -14.27 -15.47 -10.83
C PRO A 49 -13.57 -15.18 -9.49
N PRO A 50 -12.71 -14.14 -9.41
CA PRO A 50 -12.07 -13.76 -8.16
C PRO A 50 -13.10 -13.29 -7.12
N GLN A 51 -13.08 -13.90 -5.94
CA GLN A 51 -13.94 -13.47 -4.84
C GLN A 51 -13.39 -12.23 -4.13
N VAL A 52 -14.20 -11.19 -4.04
CA VAL A 52 -13.91 -10.00 -3.25
C VAL A 52 -14.18 -10.31 -1.78
N LYS A 53 -13.18 -10.07 -0.91
CA LYS A 53 -13.27 -10.35 0.55
C LYS A 53 -13.53 -9.09 1.37
N THR A 54 -13.62 -7.96 0.70
CA THR A 54 -13.57 -6.60 1.24
C THR A 54 -14.87 -5.90 0.90
N LEU A 55 -15.21 -4.89 1.69
CA LEU A 55 -16.35 -4.04 1.43
C LEU A 55 -16.12 -3.17 0.20
N GLU A 56 -17.22 -2.85 -0.46
CA GLU A 56 -17.28 -1.84 -1.51
C GLU A 56 -16.81 -0.50 -0.99
N ARG A 57 -16.15 0.26 -1.86
CA ARG A 57 -15.62 1.59 -1.56
C ARG A 57 -15.10 2.27 -2.82
N GLU A 58 -14.96 3.58 -2.74
CA GLU A 58 -14.22 4.37 -3.71
C GLU A 58 -12.79 4.60 -3.21
N LEU A 59 -11.82 4.47 -4.11
CA LEU A 59 -10.42 4.70 -3.80
C LEU A 59 -9.88 5.84 -4.66
N PRO A 60 -9.37 6.93 -4.06
CA PRO A 60 -8.74 7.99 -4.82
C PRO A 60 -7.49 7.48 -5.52
N ILE A 61 -7.28 7.92 -6.74
CA ILE A 61 -6.09 7.64 -7.54
C ILE A 61 -5.49 8.94 -8.06
N SER A 62 -4.18 8.93 -8.35
CA SER A 62 -3.55 10.09 -8.97
C SER A 62 -4.09 10.34 -10.39
N HIS A 63 -4.07 11.61 -10.82
CA HIS A 63 -4.37 11.98 -12.21
C HIS A 63 -3.48 11.22 -13.21
N GLU A 64 -2.19 11.07 -12.90
CA GLU A 64 -1.25 10.30 -13.74
C GLU A 64 -1.69 8.83 -13.90
N LEU A 65 -2.16 8.19 -12.82
CA LEU A 65 -2.66 6.83 -12.88
C LEU A 65 -3.96 6.76 -13.68
N TYR A 66 -4.87 7.71 -13.49
CA TYR A 66 -6.11 7.80 -14.24
C TYR A 66 -5.84 7.90 -15.75
N GLU A 67 -4.99 8.82 -16.18
CA GLU A 67 -4.61 8.98 -17.59
C GLU A 67 -4.01 7.71 -18.18
N LYS A 68 -3.14 7.02 -17.43
CA LYS A 68 -2.58 5.73 -17.86
C LYS A 68 -3.63 4.63 -17.99
N LEU A 69 -4.61 4.60 -17.10
CA LEU A 69 -5.74 3.67 -17.20
C LEU A 69 -6.62 4.01 -18.39
N GLN A 70 -6.95 5.28 -18.61
CA GLN A 70 -7.75 5.72 -19.77
C GLN A 70 -7.04 5.44 -21.09
N HIS A 71 -5.72 5.68 -21.17
CA HIS A 71 -4.93 5.32 -22.33
C HIS A 71 -4.94 3.80 -22.57
N TYR A 72 -4.75 3.00 -21.51
CA TYR A 72 -4.86 1.55 -21.61
C TYR A 72 -6.24 1.12 -22.12
N ILE A 73 -7.32 1.72 -21.61
CA ILE A 73 -8.70 1.41 -22.02
C ILE A 73 -8.90 1.73 -23.51
N SER A 74 -8.55 2.96 -23.93
CA SER A 74 -8.89 3.50 -25.24
C SER A 74 -7.93 3.10 -26.36
N ALA A 75 -6.64 2.94 -26.06
CA ALA A 75 -5.60 2.71 -27.07
C ALA A 75 -5.02 1.30 -27.06
N VAL A 76 -5.21 0.52 -25.98
CA VAL A 76 -4.69 -0.85 -25.89
C VAL A 76 -5.84 -1.85 -25.86
N ARG A 77 -6.60 -1.88 -24.75
CA ARG A 77 -7.71 -2.82 -24.53
C ARG A 77 -8.75 -2.73 -25.64
N PHE A 78 -9.09 -1.52 -26.11
CA PHE A 78 -10.06 -1.32 -27.18
C PHE A 78 -9.71 -2.09 -28.46
N TYR A 79 -8.42 -2.12 -28.83
CA TYR A 79 -7.92 -2.78 -30.03
C TYR A 79 -7.53 -4.24 -29.81
N THR A 80 -7.49 -4.72 -28.57
CA THR A 80 -7.28 -6.14 -28.28
C THR A 80 -8.50 -6.95 -28.76
N PRO A 81 -8.30 -7.97 -29.65
CA PRO A 81 -9.38 -8.85 -30.09
C PRO A 81 -10.15 -9.43 -28.90
N ASN A 82 -11.48 -9.57 -29.03
CA ASN A 82 -12.39 -10.11 -28.02
C ASN A 82 -12.51 -9.34 -26.68
N ALA A 83 -11.66 -8.35 -26.39
CA ALA A 83 -11.71 -7.65 -25.09
C ALA A 83 -13.01 -6.84 -24.87
N ARG A 84 -13.75 -6.54 -25.94
CA ARG A 84 -15.01 -5.77 -25.88
C ARG A 84 -16.25 -6.63 -25.61
N THR A 85 -16.12 -7.95 -25.52
CA THR A 85 -17.26 -8.85 -25.27
C THR A 85 -17.69 -8.90 -23.81
N HIS A 86 -16.88 -8.31 -22.92
CA HIS A 86 -17.14 -8.24 -21.49
C HIS A 86 -16.65 -6.89 -20.91
N PRO A 87 -17.14 -6.49 -19.74
CA PRO A 87 -16.83 -5.18 -19.13
C PRO A 87 -15.52 -5.12 -18.33
N LEU A 88 -14.92 -6.28 -17.98
CA LEU A 88 -13.71 -6.35 -17.14
C LEU A 88 -12.50 -5.58 -17.70
N LEU A 89 -11.84 -4.79 -16.85
CA LEU A 89 -10.78 -3.85 -17.22
C LEU A 89 -9.52 -4.55 -17.75
N PHE A 90 -8.98 -5.52 -17.01
CA PHE A 90 -7.72 -6.18 -17.39
C PHE A 90 -7.96 -7.47 -18.16
N VAL A 91 -7.34 -7.57 -19.34
CA VAL A 91 -7.48 -8.70 -20.27
C VAL A 91 -6.14 -9.32 -20.61
N ASN A 92 -6.18 -10.54 -21.13
CA ASN A 92 -5.00 -11.21 -21.68
C ASN A 92 -4.66 -10.65 -23.06
N HIS A 93 -3.43 -10.15 -23.22
CA HIS A 93 -2.94 -9.58 -24.49
C HIS A 93 -2.14 -10.55 -25.33
N ARG A 94 -1.80 -11.73 -24.78
CA ARG A 94 -1.06 -12.76 -25.53
C ARG A 94 -1.93 -13.28 -26.66
N GLY A 95 -1.40 -13.24 -27.89
CA GLY A 95 -2.06 -13.79 -29.06
C GLY A 95 -2.37 -15.29 -28.90
N GLY A 96 -3.51 -15.71 -29.46
CA GLY A 96 -4.01 -17.08 -29.38
C GLY A 96 -5.47 -17.15 -28.92
N GLU A 97 -5.90 -18.34 -28.54
CA GLU A 97 -7.30 -18.66 -28.17
C GLU A 97 -7.87 -17.77 -27.06
N TYR A 98 -7.04 -17.41 -26.07
CA TYR A 98 -7.47 -16.62 -24.90
C TYR A 98 -7.18 -15.12 -25.05
N GLN A 99 -6.87 -14.62 -26.25
CA GLN A 99 -6.63 -13.20 -26.46
C GLN A 99 -7.92 -12.41 -26.22
N GLY A 100 -7.83 -11.37 -25.38
CA GLY A 100 -8.95 -10.54 -24.96
C GLY A 100 -9.77 -11.11 -23.82
N SER A 101 -9.60 -12.38 -23.45
CA SER A 101 -10.30 -12.94 -22.29
C SER A 101 -9.89 -12.22 -20.99
N PRO A 102 -10.75 -12.18 -19.96
CA PRO A 102 -10.41 -11.52 -18.72
C PRO A 102 -9.16 -12.12 -18.07
N MET A 103 -8.36 -11.25 -17.46
CA MET A 103 -7.17 -11.67 -16.72
C MET A 103 -7.58 -12.59 -15.55
N THR A 104 -6.93 -13.75 -15.45
CA THR A 104 -7.14 -14.69 -14.34
C THR A 104 -6.16 -14.41 -13.20
N ASP A 105 -6.48 -14.83 -11.97
CA ASP A 105 -5.55 -14.68 -10.84
C ASP A 105 -4.24 -15.44 -11.12
N LYS A 106 -4.32 -16.66 -11.70
CA LYS A 106 -3.13 -17.43 -12.10
C LYS A 106 -2.21 -16.63 -13.03
N ASN A 107 -2.76 -16.01 -14.08
CA ASN A 107 -1.97 -15.23 -15.03
C ASN A 107 -1.40 -13.97 -14.38
N PHE A 108 -2.20 -13.29 -13.56
CA PHE A 108 -1.73 -12.14 -12.78
C PHE A 108 -0.55 -12.51 -11.86
N GLN A 109 -0.65 -13.60 -11.10
CA GLN A 109 0.44 -14.08 -10.25
C GLN A 109 1.70 -14.43 -11.06
N LEU A 110 1.54 -14.99 -12.28
CA LEU A 110 2.66 -15.24 -13.19
C LEU A 110 3.31 -13.93 -13.67
N GLU A 111 2.54 -12.90 -14.02
CA GLU A 111 3.09 -11.58 -14.35
C GLU A 111 3.86 -10.97 -13.18
N VAL A 112 3.32 -11.05 -11.96
CA VAL A 112 4.01 -10.57 -10.76
C VAL A 112 5.34 -11.31 -10.58
N LYS A 113 5.35 -12.64 -10.70
CA LYS A 113 6.59 -13.44 -10.59
C LYS A 113 7.62 -13.05 -11.64
N ARG A 114 7.21 -12.81 -12.89
CA ARG A 114 8.11 -12.33 -13.96
C ARG A 114 8.77 -11.01 -13.59
N VAL A 115 7.99 -10.03 -13.13
CA VAL A 115 8.54 -8.72 -12.73
C VAL A 115 9.51 -8.85 -11.56
N VAL A 116 9.19 -9.68 -10.56
CA VAL A 116 10.08 -9.96 -9.42
C VAL A 116 11.38 -10.62 -9.87
N ALA A 117 11.33 -11.54 -10.85
CA ALA A 117 12.51 -12.21 -11.37
C ALA A 117 13.46 -11.26 -12.12
N VAL A 118 12.95 -10.23 -12.79
CA VAL A 118 13.76 -9.24 -13.51
C VAL A 118 14.51 -8.31 -12.56
N ARG A 119 13.91 -7.93 -11.42
CA ARG A 119 14.50 -7.03 -10.42
C ARG A 119 14.27 -7.53 -8.98
N PRO A 120 14.91 -8.65 -8.60
CA PRO A 120 14.71 -9.25 -7.28
C PRO A 120 15.22 -8.34 -6.16
N ASP A 121 16.24 -7.52 -6.43
CA ASP A 121 16.77 -6.50 -5.53
C ASP A 121 15.72 -5.47 -5.09
N ARG A 122 14.78 -5.13 -5.98
CA ARG A 122 13.74 -4.12 -5.72
C ARG A 122 12.38 -4.69 -5.35
N PHE A 123 12.07 -5.92 -5.75
CA PHE A 123 10.71 -6.45 -5.69
C PHE A 123 10.54 -7.70 -4.83
N LYS A 124 11.56 -8.08 -4.04
CA LYS A 124 11.52 -9.28 -3.16
C LYS A 124 10.32 -9.33 -2.19
N ASP A 125 9.72 -8.19 -1.86
CA ASP A 125 8.63 -8.09 -0.88
C ASP A 125 7.22 -8.21 -1.51
N ILE A 126 7.11 -8.36 -2.83
CA ILE A 126 5.84 -8.40 -3.59
C ILE A 126 5.14 -9.78 -3.57
N ARG A 127 5.61 -10.76 -2.77
CA ARG A 127 5.29 -12.19 -2.96
C ARG A 127 3.85 -12.68 -2.75
N ARG A 128 2.94 -11.90 -2.15
CA ARG A 128 1.50 -12.28 -2.05
C ARG A 128 0.59 -11.17 -1.47
N HIS A 129 1.11 -10.30 -0.61
CA HIS A 129 0.39 -9.13 -0.06
C HIS A 129 1.26 -7.87 -0.02
N GLY A 130 2.37 -7.85 -0.77
CA GLY A 130 3.37 -6.79 -0.69
C GLY A 130 2.78 -5.41 -0.97
N PHE A 131 1.94 -5.28 -2.00
CA PHE A 131 1.31 -4.00 -2.33
C PHE A 131 0.40 -3.49 -1.22
N ARG A 132 -0.46 -4.35 -0.66
CA ARG A 132 -1.34 -3.96 0.44
C ARG A 132 -0.59 -3.66 1.73
N HIS A 133 0.46 -4.41 2.02
CA HIS A 133 1.31 -4.15 3.18
C HIS A 133 2.05 -2.82 3.03
N ASN A 134 2.68 -2.61 1.87
CA ASN A 134 3.39 -1.38 1.52
C ASN A 134 2.45 -0.16 1.58
N PHE A 135 1.25 -0.28 1.00
CA PHE A 135 0.20 0.73 1.10
C PHE A 135 -0.13 1.05 2.56
N ASN A 136 -0.31 0.04 3.42
CA ASN A 136 -0.64 0.27 4.82
C ASN A 136 0.52 0.90 5.61
N VAL A 137 1.78 0.64 5.25
CA VAL A 137 2.95 1.33 5.80
C VAL A 137 2.94 2.80 5.36
N HIS A 138 2.78 3.08 4.07
CA HIS A 138 2.77 4.46 3.55
C HIS A 138 1.57 5.26 4.08
N LEU A 139 0.42 4.61 4.28
CA LEU A 139 -0.74 5.23 4.90
C LEU A 139 -0.43 5.71 6.33
N THR A 140 0.26 4.89 7.14
CA THR A 140 0.70 5.29 8.47
C THR A 140 1.55 6.57 8.42
N ASP A 141 2.54 6.61 7.54
CA ASP A 141 3.44 7.76 7.40
C ASP A 141 2.67 9.03 6.98
N LYS A 142 1.69 8.88 6.08
CA LYS A 142 0.83 9.99 5.64
C LYS A 142 -0.08 10.50 6.76
N LEU A 143 -0.67 9.62 7.55
CA LEU A 143 -1.49 9.99 8.71
C LEU A 143 -0.65 10.70 9.78
N ASP A 144 0.62 10.34 9.93
CA ASP A 144 1.56 11.02 10.83
C ASP A 144 1.87 12.44 10.37
N ILE A 145 2.17 12.61 9.08
CA ILE A 145 2.41 13.94 8.50
C ILE A 145 1.17 14.82 8.65
N TYR A 146 -0.01 14.29 8.32
CA TYR A 146 -1.28 15.01 8.48
C TYR A 146 -1.52 15.42 9.95
N SER A 147 -1.28 14.50 10.89
CA SER A 147 -1.43 14.79 12.33
C SER A 147 -0.48 15.89 12.80
N ALA A 148 0.75 15.91 12.27
CA ALA A 148 1.76 16.92 12.60
C ALA A 148 1.44 18.31 12.00
N GLN A 149 0.65 18.39 10.92
CA GLN A 149 0.25 19.65 10.26
C GLN A 149 -0.90 20.39 10.98
N GLY A 150 -1.26 19.98 12.19
CA GLY A 150 -2.16 20.74 13.07
C GLY A 150 -3.55 20.12 13.26
N LYS A 151 -3.82 18.93 12.71
CA LYS A 151 -5.02 18.15 13.01
C LYS A 151 -4.65 16.78 13.56
N PRO A 152 -4.31 16.67 14.85
CA PRO A 152 -3.99 15.39 15.48
C PRO A 152 -5.14 14.40 15.31
N LEU A 153 -4.85 13.24 14.73
CA LEU A 153 -5.81 12.15 14.63
C LEU A 153 -5.71 11.24 15.86
N SER A 154 -6.85 10.91 16.46
CA SER A 154 -6.94 9.86 17.46
C SER A 154 -6.67 8.48 16.86
N ASP A 155 -6.27 7.52 17.71
CA ASP A 155 -6.04 6.13 17.27
C ASP A 155 -7.28 5.52 16.61
N LYS A 156 -8.47 5.89 17.10
CA LYS A 156 -9.75 5.46 16.52
C LYS A 156 -9.95 6.03 15.11
N GLU A 157 -9.71 7.32 14.90
CA GLU A 157 -9.82 7.93 13.57
C GLU A 157 -8.83 7.32 12.57
N ARG A 158 -7.59 7.08 12.99
CA ARG A 158 -6.58 6.41 12.15
C ARG A 158 -7.02 5.01 11.75
N LEU A 159 -7.58 4.27 12.70
CA LEU A 159 -8.10 2.94 12.49
C LEU A 159 -9.32 2.95 11.55
N ASP A 160 -10.24 3.89 11.72
CA ASP A 160 -11.43 4.02 10.89
C ASP A 160 -11.07 4.44 9.45
N ILE A 161 -10.17 5.41 9.25
CA ILE A 161 -9.61 5.73 7.93
C ILE A 161 -9.03 4.48 7.27
N ARG A 162 -8.23 3.72 8.03
CA ARG A 162 -7.60 2.50 7.53
C ARG A 162 -8.64 1.45 7.15
N LYS A 163 -9.69 1.25 7.94
CA LYS A 163 -10.79 0.32 7.61
C LYS A 163 -11.48 0.72 6.33
N THR A 164 -11.82 1.99 6.19
CA THR A 164 -12.49 2.55 5.01
C THR A 164 -11.66 2.29 3.76
N LEU A 165 -10.40 2.73 3.73
CA LEU A 165 -9.51 2.56 2.57
C LEU A 165 -9.20 1.09 2.25
N ASN A 166 -9.24 0.22 3.25
CA ASN A 166 -9.01 -1.21 3.05
C ASN A 166 -10.30 -2.01 2.77
N GLY A 167 -11.49 -1.45 2.98
CA GLY A 167 -12.75 -2.20 2.93
C GLY A 167 -12.84 -3.32 3.98
N HIS A 168 -12.38 -3.08 5.21
CA HIS A 168 -12.45 -4.07 6.28
C HIS A 168 -13.81 -4.03 6.99
N LYS A 169 -14.44 -5.21 7.22
CA LYS A 169 -15.68 -5.36 8.00
C LYS A 169 -15.49 -5.19 9.52
N GLY A 170 -14.25 -5.18 9.99
CA GLY A 170 -13.91 -5.06 11.42
C GLY A 170 -12.44 -4.68 11.62
N ASP A 171 -12.08 -4.51 12.88
CA ASP A 171 -10.92 -3.74 13.33
C ASP A 171 -9.61 -4.54 13.32
N GLY A 172 -9.70 -5.86 13.44
CA GLY A 172 -8.57 -6.71 13.81
C GLY A 172 -7.37 -6.67 12.86
N SER A 173 -7.56 -6.37 11.57
CA SER A 173 -6.45 -6.23 10.61
C SER A 173 -5.86 -4.82 10.56
N GLY A 174 -6.61 -3.79 10.98
CA GLY A 174 -6.14 -2.41 11.09
C GLY A 174 -5.30 -2.18 12.34
N ASP A 175 -5.70 -2.80 13.46
CA ASP A 175 -5.02 -2.70 14.75
C ASP A 175 -3.54 -3.12 14.69
N VAL A 176 -3.19 -4.07 13.83
CA VAL A 176 -1.81 -4.56 13.70
C VAL A 176 -0.89 -3.44 13.21
N TYR A 177 -1.34 -2.62 12.27
CA TYR A 177 -0.52 -1.55 11.70
C TYR A 177 -0.38 -0.37 12.66
N GLU A 178 -1.45 0.03 13.35
CA GLU A 178 -1.35 1.07 14.38
C GLU A 178 -0.48 0.59 15.55
N ARG A 179 -0.67 -0.64 16.03
CA ARG A 179 0.21 -1.23 17.07
C ARG A 179 1.68 -1.25 16.64
N ASN A 180 1.97 -1.64 15.40
CA ASN A 180 3.34 -1.66 14.88
C ASN A 180 3.92 -0.24 14.71
N ALA A 181 3.12 0.73 14.27
CA ALA A 181 3.52 2.13 14.14
C ALA A 181 3.83 2.74 15.51
N THR A 182 2.95 2.54 16.49
CA THR A 182 3.14 2.96 17.88
C THR A 182 4.38 2.31 18.48
N ARG A 183 4.58 1.01 18.25
CA ARG A 183 5.79 0.29 18.67
C ARG A 183 7.05 0.85 18.01
N ALA A 184 7.03 1.12 16.71
CA ALA A 184 8.18 1.68 15.99
C ALA A 184 8.53 3.09 16.48
N LYS A 185 7.52 3.94 16.70
CA LYS A 185 7.71 5.27 17.31
C LYS A 185 8.27 5.18 18.72
N ALA A 186 7.72 4.29 19.56
CA ALA A 186 8.21 4.07 20.92
C ALA A 186 9.67 3.59 20.93
N MET A 187 10.02 2.64 20.06
CA MET A 187 11.40 2.16 19.88
C MET A 187 12.34 3.28 19.42
N LYS A 188 11.91 4.11 18.45
CA LYS A 188 12.68 5.27 17.98
C LYS A 188 12.88 6.32 19.08
N ALA A 189 11.83 6.62 19.84
CA ALA A 189 11.89 7.56 20.97
C ALA A 189 12.82 7.04 22.08
N MET A 190 12.71 5.76 22.43
CA MET A 190 13.56 5.11 23.44
C MET A 190 15.03 5.09 23.00
N SER A 191 15.31 4.76 21.74
CA SER A 191 16.67 4.80 21.18
C SER A 191 17.25 6.22 21.22
N GLY A 192 16.45 7.24 20.88
CA GLY A 192 16.86 8.64 21.00
C GLY A 192 17.13 9.08 22.44
N PHE A 193 16.31 8.64 23.40
CA PHE A 193 16.51 8.90 24.82
C PHE A 193 17.77 8.22 25.37
N GLN A 194 18.02 6.95 25.02
CA GLN A 194 19.23 6.22 25.39
C GLN A 194 20.49 6.89 24.82
N GLY A 195 20.44 7.37 23.58
CA GLY A 195 21.52 8.13 22.97
C GLY A 195 21.85 9.42 23.74
N LYS A 196 20.82 10.16 24.17
CA LYS A 196 21.00 11.36 25.01
C LYS A 196 21.58 11.03 26.38
N GLN A 197 21.10 9.96 27.04
CA GLN A 197 21.66 9.52 28.32
C GLN A 197 23.12 9.07 28.21
N ALA A 198 23.46 8.34 27.14
CA ALA A 198 24.84 7.92 26.89
C ALA A 198 25.78 9.11 26.67
N ALA A 199 25.32 10.17 26.00
CA ALA A 199 26.08 11.41 25.82
C ALA A 199 26.34 12.11 27.15
N VAL A 200 25.31 12.30 27.98
CA VAL A 200 25.41 12.91 29.32
C VAL A 200 26.36 12.12 30.22
N LEU A 201 26.26 10.79 30.22
CA LEU A 201 27.14 9.93 31.01
C LEU A 201 28.60 10.05 30.56
N LYS A 202 28.84 10.11 29.25
CA LYS A 202 30.18 10.27 28.68
C LYS A 202 30.81 11.63 29.05
N GLU A 203 30.00 12.69 29.04
CA GLU A 203 30.43 14.03 29.43
C GLU A 203 30.76 14.10 30.93
N ALA A 204 29.90 13.55 31.79
CA ALA A 204 30.15 13.46 33.23
C ALA A 204 31.41 12.63 33.58
N LEU A 205 31.63 11.50 32.90
CA LEU A 205 32.84 10.68 33.08
C LEU A 205 34.11 11.40 32.59
N THR A 206 34.00 12.24 31.57
CA THR A 206 35.12 13.03 31.04
C THR A 206 35.50 14.14 32.03
N GLN A 207 34.50 14.83 32.60
CA GLN A 207 34.72 15.84 33.64
C GLN A 207 35.29 15.23 34.93
N ALA A 208 34.82 14.04 35.35
CA ALA A 208 35.34 13.35 36.51
C ALA A 208 36.80 12.86 36.35
N LYS A 209 37.22 12.55 35.11
CA LYS A 209 38.62 12.24 34.79
C LYS A 209 39.51 13.48 34.77
N GLN A 210 38.99 14.61 34.33
CA GLN A 210 39.72 15.89 34.32
C GLN A 210 39.84 16.48 35.74
N GLY A 211 38.83 16.29 36.60
CA GLY A 211 38.86 16.77 38.00
C GLY A 211 39.65 15.90 38.99
N LYS A 212 40.20 14.75 38.56
CA LYS A 212 41.05 13.87 39.39
C LYS A 212 42.55 14.02 39.09
N GLY A 213 42.95 15.00 38.28
CA GLY A 213 44.35 15.31 38.02
C GLY A 213 44.87 16.43 38.92
N ILE A 214 45.83 16.07 39.78
CA ILE A 214 46.76 16.91 40.56
C ILE A 214 46.23 17.43 41.91
N VAL A 215 46.42 16.61 42.94
CA VAL A 215 47.08 17.06 44.18
C VAL A 215 48.26 16.09 44.35
N ASP A 216 49.43 16.48 43.85
CA ASP A 216 50.69 15.89 44.30
C ASP A 216 50.98 16.53 45.66
N ASP A 217 50.75 15.75 46.71
CA ASP A 217 51.37 15.95 48.02
C ASP A 217 52.82 15.46 47.87
N ASP A 218 53.79 16.38 47.88
CA ASP A 218 55.14 16.16 48.44
C ASP A 218 55.93 17.48 48.40
N ASP A 219 56.09 18.11 49.57
CA ASP A 219 57.28 18.89 49.96
C ASP A 219 57.29 19.04 51.51
N ILE A 220 57.86 18.02 52.18
CA ILE A 220 58.62 18.14 53.45
C ILE A 220 60.05 17.67 53.15
#